data_AF-A0A5J6LJ59-F1
#
_entry.id   AF-A0A5J6LJ59-F1
#
_cell.length_a   1.000
_cell.length_b   1.000
_cell.length_c   1.000
_cell.angle_alpha   90.00
_cell.angle_beta   90.00
_cell.angle_gamma   90.00
#
_symmetry.space_group_name_H-M   'P 1'
#
loop_
_entity.id
_entity.type
_entity.pdbx_description
1 polymer ?
#
loop_
_entity_poly.entity_id
_entity_poly.type
_entity_poly.pdbx_seq_one_letter_code
_entity_poly.pdbx_strand_id
1 'polypeptide(L)'
;MQAVGAPMAAVYFDDFRVMDIVDFVFIVIGVIGLMGYVYALRIGSAGFWRLFLPVFVLWDLFFRFIIMRPDSEIDITSYYLILCILFLFLIPQYIAVYRYQRELQLSQT
;
A
#
# COMPACT_ATOMS: atom_id res chain seq x y z
N MET A 1 -32.85 -27.29 -15.04
CA MET A 1 -32.30 -26.97 -13.71
C MET A 1 -31.27 -25.87 -13.91
N GLN A 2 -31.59 -24.64 -13.51
CA GLN A 2 -30.71 -23.48 -13.67
C GLN A 2 -29.51 -23.58 -12.73
N ALA A 3 -28.31 -23.40 -13.29
CA ALA A 3 -27.08 -23.20 -12.55
C ALA A 3 -27.11 -21.83 -11.86
N VAL A 4 -27.50 -21.79 -10.59
CA VAL A 4 -27.56 -20.56 -9.77
C VAL A 4 -26.21 -20.28 -9.06
N GLY A 5 -25.17 -21.08 -9.28
CA GLY A 5 -23.88 -20.95 -8.58
C GLY A 5 -22.80 -20.08 -9.22
N ALA A 6 -22.94 -19.69 -10.50
CA ALA A 6 -21.88 -19.00 -11.25
C ALA A 6 -21.68 -17.48 -10.99
N PRO A 7 -22.69 -16.67 -10.61
CA PRO A 7 -22.50 -15.22 -10.56
C PRO A 7 -21.69 -14.75 -9.34
N MET A 8 -21.72 -15.49 -8.23
CA MET A 8 -20.98 -15.11 -7.01
C MET A 8 -19.47 -15.22 -7.23
N ALA A 9 -18.98 -16.36 -7.72
CA ALA A 9 -17.55 -16.58 -7.88
C ALA A 9 -16.90 -15.58 -8.85
N ALA A 10 -17.55 -15.27 -9.98
CA ALA A 10 -17.03 -14.31 -10.95
C ALA A 10 -16.90 -12.88 -10.38
N VAL A 11 -17.84 -12.45 -9.53
CA VAL A 11 -17.79 -11.14 -8.85
C VAL A 11 -16.62 -11.08 -7.86
N TYR A 12 -16.39 -12.15 -7.08
CA TYR A 12 -15.24 -12.21 -6.15
C TYR A 12 -13.88 -12.12 -6.86
N PHE A 13 -13.74 -12.73 -8.05
CA PHE A 13 -12.49 -12.68 -8.81
C PHE A 13 -12.21 -11.31 -9.44
N ASP A 14 -13.25 -10.57 -9.84
CA ASP A 14 -13.06 -9.21 -10.38
C ASP A 14 -12.75 -8.20 -9.27
N ASP A 15 -13.38 -8.32 -8.10
CA ASP A 15 -13.12 -7.43 -6.96
C ASP A 15 -11.68 -7.56 -6.43
N PHE A 16 -11.14 -8.78 -6.39
CA PHE A 16 -9.74 -9.01 -6.00
C PHE A 16 -8.75 -8.30 -6.94
N ARG A 17 -8.99 -8.36 -8.25
CA ARG A 17 -8.14 -7.69 -9.24
C ARG A 17 -8.18 -6.17 -9.10
N VAL A 18 -9.33 -5.60 -8.76
CA VAL A 18 -9.44 -4.17 -8.53
C VAL A 18 -8.65 -3.77 -7.28
N MET A 19 -8.75 -4.53 -6.20
CA MET A 19 -8.01 -4.24 -4.96
C MET A 19 -6.50 -4.32 -5.16
N ASP A 20 -6.01 -5.30 -5.92
CA ASP A 20 -4.58 -5.41 -6.27
C ASP A 20 -4.09 -4.20 -7.08
N ILE A 21 -4.90 -3.71 -8.03
CA ILE A 21 -4.58 -2.51 -8.81
C ILE A 21 -4.52 -1.28 -7.90
N VAL A 22 -5.48 -1.13 -6.98
CA VAL A 22 -5.49 -0.01 -6.03
C VAL A 22 -4.26 -0.08 -5.12
N ASP A 23 -3.93 -1.25 -4.59
CA ASP A 23 -2.72 -1.45 -3.77
C ASP A 23 -1.45 -1.08 -4.53
N PHE A 24 -1.35 -1.53 -5.78
CA PHE A 24 -0.23 -1.16 -6.66
C PHE A 24 -0.11 0.35 -6.85
N VAL A 25 -1.22 1.07 -7.02
CA VAL A 25 -1.22 2.54 -7.13
C VAL A 25 -0.70 3.19 -5.84
N PHE A 26 -1.13 2.72 -4.67
CA PHE A 26 -0.64 3.22 -3.38
C PHE A 26 0.87 3.01 -3.23
N ILE A 27 1.37 1.82 -3.57
CA ILE A 27 2.80 1.50 -3.56
C ILE A 27 3.56 2.43 -4.51
N VAL A 28 3.10 2.63 -5.74
CA VAL A 28 3.74 3.52 -6.73
C VAL A 28 3.81 4.96 -6.21
N ILE A 29 2.74 5.49 -5.63
CA ILE A 29 2.74 6.84 -5.04
C ILE A 29 3.72 6.91 -3.86
N GLY A 30 3.75 5.88 -3.01
CA GLY A 30 4.73 5.78 -1.93
C GLY A 30 6.17 5.77 -2.44
N VAL A 31 6.45 5.05 -3.53
CA VAL A 31 7.78 5.01 -4.17
C VAL A 31 8.13 6.38 -4.76
N ILE A 32 7.17 7.09 -5.36
CA ILE A 32 7.39 8.47 -5.82
C ILE A 32 7.79 9.38 -4.64
N GLY A 33 7.16 9.22 -3.48
CA GLY A 33 7.52 9.96 -2.27
C GLY A 33 8.92 9.63 -1.75
N LEU A 34 9.30 8.35 -1.78
CA LEU A 34 10.65 7.89 -1.49
C LEU A 34 11.68 8.47 -2.47
N MET A 35 11.39 8.49 -3.76
CA MET A 35 12.29 9.08 -4.77
C MET A 35 12.40 10.60 -4.59
N GLY A 36 11.28 11.28 -4.30
CA GLY A 36 11.25 12.69 -3.93
C GLY A 36 12.18 12.99 -2.76
N TYR A 37 12.15 12.12 -1.74
CA TYR A 37 13.05 12.19 -0.60
C TYR A 37 14.53 12.01 -0.98
N VAL A 38 14.88 10.90 -1.62
CA VAL A 38 16.28 10.53 -1.88
C VAL A 38 16.96 11.50 -2.85
N TYR A 39 16.24 11.95 -3.87
CA TYR A 39 16.78 12.84 -4.91
C TYR A 39 16.48 14.32 -4.64
N ALA A 40 15.89 14.66 -3.49
CA ALA A 40 15.47 16.03 -3.15
C ALA A 40 14.59 16.68 -4.25
N LEU A 41 13.81 15.88 -4.96
CA LEU A 41 12.92 16.36 -6.02
C LEU A 41 11.63 16.88 -5.40
N ARG A 42 11.11 18.01 -5.91
CA ARG A 42 9.84 18.59 -5.46
C ARG A 42 8.64 18.02 -6.22
N ILE A 43 8.30 16.77 -5.94
CA ILE A 43 7.11 16.10 -6.43
C ILE A 43 5.96 16.29 -5.42
N GLY A 44 4.88 16.95 -5.84
CA GLY A 44 3.71 17.21 -5.01
C GLY A 44 3.90 18.35 -4.00
N SER A 45 3.00 18.44 -3.01
CA SER A 45 3.02 19.47 -1.96
C SER A 45 3.15 18.84 -0.57
N ALA A 46 3.69 19.59 0.40
CA ALA A 46 3.76 19.14 1.78
C ALA A 46 2.39 18.72 2.35
N GLY A 47 1.32 19.43 1.96
CA GLY A 47 -0.05 19.10 2.36
C GLY A 47 -0.51 17.75 1.81
N PHE A 48 -0.21 17.45 0.55
CA PHE A 48 -0.50 16.15 -0.06
C PHE A 48 0.19 15.02 0.71
N TRP A 49 1.51 15.11 0.94
CA TRP A 49 2.24 14.04 1.62
C TRP A 49 1.84 13.88 3.09
N ARG A 50 1.44 14.98 3.75
CA ARG A 50 0.93 14.95 5.12
C ARG A 50 -0.39 14.18 5.22
N LEU A 51 -1.26 14.30 4.23
CA LEU A 51 -2.53 13.56 4.17
C LEU A 51 -2.31 12.13 3.66
N PHE A 52 -1.45 11.95 2.66
CA PHE A 52 -1.20 10.67 2.03
C PHE A 52 -0.57 9.66 3.01
N LEU A 53 0.41 10.08 3.83
CA LEU A 53 1.09 9.18 4.76
C LEU A 53 0.13 8.38 5.67
N PRO A 54 -0.77 8.99 6.46
CA PRO A 54 -1.69 8.23 7.31
C PRO A 54 -2.66 7.38 6.49
N VAL A 55 -3.12 7.86 5.33
CA VAL A 55 -4.00 7.07 4.45
C VAL A 55 -3.27 5.84 3.91
N PHE A 56 -2.01 5.99 3.49
CA PHE A 56 -1.18 4.91 2.99
C PHE A 56 -0.91 3.85 4.07
N VAL A 57 -0.55 4.28 5.29
CA VAL A 57 -0.35 3.35 6.43
C VAL A 57 -1.65 2.60 6.76
N LEU A 58 -2.79 3.28 6.80
CA LEU A 58 -4.08 2.66 7.07
C LEU A 58 -4.50 1.69 5.96
N TRP A 59 -4.30 2.08 4.70
CA TRP A 59 -4.55 1.23 3.54
C TRP A 59 -3.75 -0.07 3.61
N ASP A 60 -2.45 0.04 3.89
CA ASP A 60 -1.55 -1.10 3.97
C ASP A 60 -1.89 -2.09 5.08
N LEU A 61 -2.29 -1.57 6.25
CA LEU A 61 -2.81 -2.41 7.32
C LEU A 61 -4.12 -3.09 6.91
N PHE A 62 -5.04 -2.34 6.30
CA PHE A 62 -6.30 -2.87 5.82
C PHE A 62 -6.09 -3.99 4.79
N PHE A 63 -5.26 -3.76 3.78
CA PHE A 63 -4.98 -4.72 2.73
C PHE A 63 -4.37 -6.00 3.30
N ARG A 64 -3.34 -5.90 4.16
CA ARG A 64 -2.64 -7.06 4.71
C ARG A 64 -3.46 -7.87 5.72
N PHE A 65 -4.31 -7.22 6.52
CA PHE A 65 -5.07 -7.93 7.57
C PHE A 65 -6.47 -8.37 7.14
N ILE A 66 -7.08 -7.68 6.18
CA ILE A 66 -8.47 -7.94 5.76
C ILE A 66 -8.54 -8.63 4.41
N ILE A 67 -7.76 -8.18 3.43
CA ILE A 67 -7.83 -8.66 2.03
C ILE A 67 -6.89 -9.85 1.82
N MET A 68 -5.61 -9.69 2.16
CA MET A 68 -4.57 -10.71 1.98
C MET A 68 -4.58 -11.74 3.13
N ARG A 69 -5.75 -12.30 3.45
CA ARG A 69 -5.80 -13.40 4.42
C ARG A 69 -5.11 -14.64 3.86
N PRO A 70 -4.43 -15.45 4.69
CA PRO A 70 -3.86 -16.69 4.24
C PRO A 70 -4.98 -17.62 3.77
N ASP A 71 -4.99 -17.94 2.48
CA ASP A 71 -5.78 -19.05 1.96
C ASP A 71 -5.24 -20.36 2.54
N SER A 72 -6.06 -21.41 2.56
CA SER A 72 -5.72 -22.73 3.12
C SER A 72 -4.47 -23.39 2.49
N GLU A 73 -3.94 -22.83 1.40
CA GLU A 73 -2.79 -23.34 0.66
C GLU A 73 -1.45 -22.78 1.16
N ILE A 74 -1.43 -21.66 1.90
CA ILE A 74 -0.20 -21.06 2.41
C ILE A 74 -0.01 -21.42 3.88
N ASP A 75 1.12 -22.04 4.22
CA ASP A 75 1.48 -22.30 5.62
C ASP A 75 1.56 -20.98 6.41
N ILE A 76 1.04 -21.00 7.64
CA ILE A 76 0.98 -19.84 8.53
C ILE A 76 2.38 -19.25 8.75
N THR A 77 3.41 -20.11 8.85
CA THR A 77 4.80 -19.66 9.03
C THR A 77 5.28 -18.88 7.81
N SER A 78 5.00 -19.38 6.61
CA SER A 78 5.34 -18.70 5.35
C SER A 78 4.61 -17.37 5.21
N TYR A 79 3.34 -17.30 5.60
CA TYR A 79 2.56 -16.06 5.61
C TYR A 79 3.19 -14.98 6.49
N TYR A 80 3.54 -15.31 7.74
CA TYR A 80 4.19 -14.35 8.64
C TYR A 80 5.59 -13.96 8.18
N LEU A 81 6.34 -14.88 7.58
CA LEU A 81 7.65 -14.57 7.00
C LEU A 81 7.53 -13.53 5.88
N ILE A 82 6.54 -13.69 4.99
CA ILE A 82 6.25 -12.73 3.92
C ILE A 82 5.89 -11.36 4.51
N LEU A 83 5.01 -11.32 5.52
CA LEU A 83 4.67 -10.06 6.20
C LEU A 83 5.90 -9.38 6.82
N CYS A 84 6.78 -10.13 7.50
CA CYS A 84 8.01 -9.59 8.07
C CYS A 84 8.93 -8.97 7.00
N ILE A 85 9.09 -9.66 5.86
CA ILE A 85 9.87 -9.16 4.73
C ILE A 85 9.22 -7.89 4.16
N LEU A 86 7.90 -7.87 3.98
CA LEU A 86 7.20 -6.68 3.50
C LEU A 86 7.40 -5.50 4.46
N PHE A 87 7.18 -5.68 5.76
CA PHE A 87 7.39 -4.62 6.75
C PHE A 87 8.83 -4.08 6.78
N LEU A 88 9.82 -4.92 6.48
CA LEU A 88 11.21 -4.50 6.37
C LEU A 88 11.43 -3.43 5.29
N PHE A 89 10.70 -3.51 4.17
CA PHE A 89 10.77 -2.51 3.08
C PHE A 89 9.85 -1.31 3.32
N LEU A 90 8.72 -1.54 3.96
CA LEU A 90 7.69 -0.55 4.16
C LEU A 90 7.99 0.47 5.24
N ILE A 91 8.63 0.06 6.33
CA ILE A 91 9.01 0.99 7.40
C ILE A 91 9.96 2.09 6.87
N PRO A 92 11.06 1.77 6.14
CA PRO A 92 11.90 2.78 5.49
C PRO A 92 11.11 3.69 4.54
N GLN A 93 10.15 3.15 3.79
CA GLN A 93 9.33 3.92 2.86
C GLN A 93 8.45 4.94 3.60
N TYR A 94 7.79 4.56 4.70
CA TYR A 94 7.02 5.49 5.52
C TYR A 94 7.88 6.59 6.12
N ILE A 95 9.07 6.23 6.63
CA ILE A 95 10.02 7.20 7.17
C ILE A 95 10.44 8.20 6.08
N ALA A 96 10.74 7.73 4.88
CA ALA A 96 11.11 8.59 3.76
C ALA A 96 10.00 9.57 3.39
N VAL A 97 8.75 9.09 3.25
CA VAL A 97 7.60 9.95 2.93
C VAL A 97 7.38 11.00 4.03
N TYR A 98 7.49 10.61 5.31
CA TYR A 98 7.39 11.55 6.43
C TYR A 98 8.49 12.63 6.40
N ARG A 99 9.75 12.22 6.18
CA ARG A 99 10.88 13.17 6.11
C ARG A 99 10.77 14.10 4.91
N TYR A 100 10.34 13.58 3.77
CA TYR A 100 10.13 14.35 2.55
C TYR A 100 9.06 15.43 2.73
N GLN A 101 7.93 15.08 3.34
CA GLN A 101 6.91 16.05 3.71
C GLN A 101 7.47 17.19 4.56
N ARG A 102 8.33 16.88 5.54
CA ARG A 102 8.97 17.87 6.41
C ARG A 102 9.94 18.77 5.64
N GLU A 103 10.76 18.22 4.75
CA GLU A 103 11.70 18.99 3.92
C GLU A 103 10.99 19.95 2.98
N LEU A 104 9.88 19.52 2.37
CA LEU A 104 9.05 20.38 1.55
C LEU A 104 8.52 21.60 2.34
N GLN A 105 8.09 21.42 3.59
CA GLN A 105 7.61 22.51 4.45
C GLN A 105 8.70 23.54 4.75
N LEU A 106 9.89 23.08 5.13
CA LEU A 106 11.02 23.97 5.45
C LEU A 106 11.48 24.80 4.24
N SER A 107 11.26 24.27 3.04
CA SER A 107 11.66 24.94 1.80
C SER A 107 10.66 26.01 1.31
N GLN A 108 9.55 26.20 2.04
CA GLN A 108 8.49 27.18 1.76
C GLN A 108 8.47 28.35 2.78
N THR A 109 9.31 28.28 3.82
CA THR A 109 9.53 29.33 4.84
C THR A 109 10.83 30.05 4.58
#